data_AF-A0A1W9MTD5-F1
#
_entry.id   AF-A0A1W9MTD5-F1
#
_cell.length_a   1.000
_cell.length_b   1.000
_cell.length_c   1.000
_cell.angle_alpha   90.00
_cell.angle_beta   90.00
_cell.angle_gamma   90.00
#
_symmetry.space_group_name_H-M   'P 1'
#
loop_
_entity.id
_entity.type
_entity.pdbx_description
1 polymer ?
#
loop_
_entity_poly.entity_id
_entity_poly.type
_entity_poly.pdbx_seq_one_letter_code
_entity_poly.pdbx_strand_id
1 'polypeptide(L)'
;MIYFVVVHKDPDSSFGVTIPDIPGCFTIGDTLEEAINNIQEAVECHLHDAQVAPEPTSDIKKLMSDPLYEGGIWLDVEIDMSFISEKDVSDIPISAKIHADRMIRQTSEAVVGC
;
A
#
# COMPACT_ATOMS: atom_id res chain seq x y z
N MET A 1 6.19 -6.16 -0.27
CA MET A 1 5.45 -6.78 0.87
C MET A 1 4.42 -7.75 0.33
N ILE A 2 4.05 -8.80 1.06
CA ILE A 2 3.07 -9.81 0.58
C ILE A 2 1.66 -9.42 1.03
N TYR A 3 0.73 -9.37 0.08
CA TYR A 3 -0.69 -9.13 0.31
C TYR A 3 -1.51 -10.31 -0.19
N PHE A 4 -2.62 -10.60 0.50
CA PHE A 4 -3.59 -11.56 0.01
C PHE A 4 -4.61 -10.86 -0.86
N VAL A 5 -4.82 -11.40 -2.05
CA VAL A 5 -5.82 -10.90 -3.01
C VAL A 5 -6.83 -11.98 -3.29
N VAL A 6 -8.04 -11.54 -3.62
CA VAL A 6 -9.12 -12.43 -4.03
C VAL A 6 -9.43 -12.21 -5.50
N VAL A 7 -9.50 -13.30 -6.24
CA VAL A 7 -9.81 -13.33 -7.67
C VAL A 7 -11.22 -13.84 -7.86
N HIS A 8 -12.04 -13.06 -8.57
CA HIS A 8 -13.38 -13.44 -9.00
C HIS A 8 -13.45 -13.55 -10.51
N LYS A 9 -14.17 -14.57 -10.98
CA LYS A 9 -14.39 -14.82 -12.41
C LYS A 9 -15.78 -15.42 -12.61
N ASP A 10 -16.67 -14.61 -13.16
CA ASP A 10 -18.00 -15.06 -13.57
C ASP A 10 -17.96 -15.68 -14.98
N PRO A 11 -18.98 -16.47 -15.38
CA PRO A 11 -19.14 -16.88 -16.77
C PRO A 11 -19.17 -15.66 -17.69
N ASP A 12 -18.40 -15.71 -18.78
CA ASP A 12 -18.32 -14.64 -19.79
C ASP A 12 -17.86 -13.25 -19.30
N SER A 13 -17.28 -13.13 -18.09
CA SER A 13 -16.65 -11.89 -17.59
C SER A 13 -15.13 -11.86 -17.78
N SER A 14 -14.50 -10.70 -17.56
CA SER A 14 -13.04 -10.62 -17.32
C SER A 14 -12.71 -11.10 -15.89
N PHE A 15 -11.43 -11.34 -15.60
CA PHE A 15 -10.95 -11.63 -14.25
C PHE A 15 -10.93 -10.35 -13.42
N GLY A 16 -11.53 -10.35 -12.25
CA GLY A 16 -11.46 -9.27 -11.28
C GLY A 16 -10.57 -9.67 -10.11
N VAL A 17 -9.68 -8.78 -9.68
CA VAL A 17 -8.83 -8.96 -8.48
C VAL A 17 -9.13 -7.85 -7.50
N THR A 18 -9.38 -8.20 -6.25
CA THR A 18 -9.59 -7.24 -5.15
C THR A 18 -8.50 -7.42 -4.10
N ILE A 19 -8.03 -6.30 -3.55
CA ILE A 19 -7.04 -6.27 -2.46
C ILE A 19 -7.77 -5.84 -1.17
N PRO A 20 -8.18 -6.77 -0.28
CA PRO A 20 -8.95 -6.44 0.91
C PRO A 20 -8.24 -5.47 1.87
N ASP A 21 -6.91 -5.56 1.95
CA ASP A 21 -6.07 -4.69 2.78
C ASP A 21 -5.97 -3.26 2.23
N ILE A 22 -6.38 -3.04 0.98
CA ILE A 22 -6.42 -1.72 0.32
C ILE A 22 -7.86 -1.49 -0.19
N PRO A 23 -8.80 -1.14 0.71
CA PRO A 23 -10.21 -1.05 0.36
C PRO A 23 -10.45 -0.06 -0.78
N GLY A 24 -11.08 -0.53 -1.86
CA GLY A 24 -11.34 0.26 -3.06
C GLY A 24 -10.27 0.16 -4.14
N CYS A 25 -9.17 -0.56 -3.90
CA CYS A 25 -8.21 -0.94 -4.93
C CYS A 25 -8.58 -2.30 -5.53
N PHE A 26 -8.87 -2.29 -6.83
CA PHE A 26 -9.23 -3.48 -7.60
C PHE A 26 -8.65 -3.39 -9.00
N THR A 27 -8.44 -4.54 -9.63
CA THR A 27 -7.96 -4.64 -11.01
C THR A 27 -8.85 -5.57 -11.81
N ILE A 28 -8.80 -5.41 -13.12
CA ILE A 28 -9.48 -6.27 -14.07
C ILE A 28 -8.49 -6.62 -15.19
N GLY A 29 -8.61 -7.83 -15.75
CA GLY A 29 -7.88 -8.26 -16.93
C GLY A 29 -8.62 -9.36 -17.68
N ASP A 30 -8.45 -9.45 -18.98
CA ASP A 30 -9.06 -10.51 -19.79
C ASP A 30 -8.44 -11.88 -19.47
N THR A 31 -7.22 -11.87 -18.94
CA THR A 31 -6.54 -13.03 -18.37
C THR A 31 -6.22 -12.81 -16.90
N LEU A 32 -6.04 -13.92 -16.17
CA LEU A 32 -5.59 -13.88 -14.77
C LEU A 32 -4.24 -13.16 -14.63
N GLU A 33 -3.31 -13.45 -15.55
CA GLU A 33 -1.97 -12.85 -15.56
C GLU A 33 -2.04 -11.34 -15.76
N GLU A 34 -2.86 -10.87 -16.70
CA GLU A 34 -3.10 -9.44 -16.91
C GLU A 34 -3.68 -8.76 -15.66
N ALA A 35 -4.70 -9.36 -15.04
CA ALA A 35 -5.31 -8.80 -13.85
C ALA A 35 -4.29 -8.70 -12.68
N ILE A 36 -3.41 -9.69 -12.54
CA ILE A 36 -2.32 -9.69 -11.54
C ILE A 36 -1.25 -8.64 -11.88
N ASN A 37 -0.81 -8.55 -13.15
CA ASN A 37 0.19 -7.58 -13.58
C ASN A 37 -0.28 -6.13 -13.36
N ASN A 38 -1.59 -5.89 -13.46
CA ASN A 38 -2.21 -4.59 -13.21
C ASN A 38 -2.23 -4.18 -11.72
N ILE A 39 -1.94 -5.09 -10.78
CA ILE A 39 -2.00 -4.81 -9.32
C ILE A 39 -1.05 -3.69 -8.94
N GLN A 40 0.21 -3.72 -9.41
CA GLN A 40 1.21 -2.75 -9.01
C GLN A 40 0.81 -1.32 -9.43
N GLU A 41 0.43 -1.14 -10.70
CA GLU A 41 -0.02 0.16 -11.21
C GLU A 41 -1.29 0.66 -10.51
N ALA A 42 -2.24 -0.25 -10.23
CA ALA A 42 -3.47 0.11 -9.53
C ALA A 42 -3.20 0.57 -8.10
N VAL A 43 -2.29 -0.08 -7.39
CA VAL A 43 -1.90 0.30 -6.02
C VAL A 43 -1.15 1.63 -6.01
N GLU A 44 -0.20 1.83 -6.92
CA GLU A 44 0.52 3.11 -7.05
C GLU A 44 -0.41 4.28 -7.35
N CYS A 45 -1.38 4.06 -8.23
CA CYS A 45 -2.40 5.06 -8.56
C CYS A 45 -3.34 5.32 -7.37
N HIS A 46 -3.81 4.26 -6.70
CA HIS A 46 -4.76 4.36 -5.59
C HIS A 46 -4.14 5.00 -4.34
N LEU A 47 -2.87 4.67 -4.05
CA LEU A 47 -2.14 5.17 -2.89
C LEU A 47 -1.22 6.34 -3.23
N HIS A 48 -1.45 7.01 -4.37
CA HIS A 48 -0.58 8.10 -4.81
C HIS A 48 -0.38 9.14 -3.71
N ASP A 49 -1.44 9.61 -3.06
CA ASP A 49 -1.37 10.61 -1.99
C ASP A 49 -1.28 10.02 -0.57
N ALA A 50 -1.10 8.70 -0.44
CA ALA A 50 -0.92 8.08 0.85
C ALA A 50 0.43 8.45 1.44
N GLN A 51 0.45 8.74 2.74
CA GLN A 51 1.68 8.98 3.52
C GLN A 51 2.18 7.71 4.22
N VAL A 52 1.30 6.73 4.39
CA VAL A 52 1.57 5.49 5.11
C VAL A 52 1.02 4.34 4.29
N ALA A 53 1.86 3.33 4.04
CA ALA A 53 1.43 2.11 3.39
C ALA A 53 0.46 1.34 4.31
N PRO A 54 -0.67 0.82 3.80
CA PRO A 54 -1.52 -0.06 4.58
C PRO A 54 -0.75 -1.33 4.93
N GLU A 55 -0.86 -1.78 6.17
CA GLU A 55 -0.21 -3.04 6.60
C GLU A 55 -1.01 -4.24 6.08
N PRO A 56 -0.36 -5.26 5.51
CA PRO A 56 -1.03 -6.49 5.07
C PRO A 56 -1.62 -7.22 6.28
N THR A 57 -2.80 -7.83 6.10
CA THR A 57 -3.39 -8.61 7.19
C THR A 57 -2.56 -9.85 7.49
N SER A 58 -2.39 -10.15 8.78
CA SER A 58 -1.77 -11.39 9.23
C SER A 58 -2.77 -12.54 9.38
N ASP A 59 -4.07 -12.24 9.44
CA ASP A 59 -5.13 -13.24 9.62
C ASP A 59 -6.03 -13.32 8.38
N ILE A 60 -5.55 -14.10 7.40
CA ILE A 60 -6.30 -14.39 6.18
C ILE A 60 -7.63 -15.10 6.47
N LYS A 61 -7.76 -15.85 7.58
CA LYS A 61 -8.98 -16.60 7.88
C LYS A 61 -10.16 -15.67 8.11
N LYS A 62 -9.90 -14.49 8.70
CA LYS A 62 -10.91 -13.45 8.88
C LYS A 62 -11.43 -12.97 7.53
N LEU A 63 -10.54 -12.72 6.57
CA LEU A 63 -10.92 -12.31 5.22
C LEU A 63 -11.69 -13.41 4.49
N MET A 64 -11.23 -14.66 4.57
CA MET A 64 -11.90 -15.80 3.93
C MET A 64 -13.31 -16.08 4.48
N SER A 65 -13.60 -15.63 5.71
CA SER A 65 -14.92 -15.76 6.32
C SER A 65 -15.89 -14.64 5.93
N ASP A 66 -15.41 -13.61 5.23
CA ASP A 66 -16.24 -12.47 4.83
C ASP A 66 -17.12 -12.84 3.62
N PRO A 67 -18.46 -12.71 3.71
CA PRO A 67 -19.37 -12.95 2.59
C PRO A 67 -19.07 -12.11 1.35
N LEU A 68 -18.38 -10.97 1.49
CA LEU A 68 -17.98 -10.13 0.35
C LEU A 68 -17.02 -10.83 -0.61
N TYR A 69 -16.26 -11.82 -0.12
CA TYR A 69 -15.24 -12.53 -0.89
C TYR A 69 -15.63 -13.98 -1.20
N GLU A 70 -16.90 -14.32 -1.00
CA GLU A 70 -17.42 -15.66 -1.27
C GLU A 70 -17.20 -16.05 -2.74
N GLY A 71 -16.86 -17.32 -2.97
CA GLY A 71 -16.62 -17.87 -4.31
C GLY A 71 -15.31 -17.42 -4.98
N GLY A 72 -14.53 -16.55 -4.33
CA GLY A 72 -13.25 -16.09 -4.86
C GLY A 72 -12.09 -17.05 -4.61
N ILE A 73 -11.09 -17.00 -5.49
CA ILE A 73 -9.83 -17.73 -5.35
C ILE A 73 -8.80 -16.81 -4.70
N TRP A 74 -8.18 -17.26 -3.62
CA TRP A 74 -7.18 -16.49 -2.89
C TRP A 74 -5.78 -16.75 -3.45
N LEU A 75 -5.02 -15.67 -3.64
CA LEU A 75 -3.62 -15.68 -4.04
C LEU A 75 -2.81 -14.76 -3.13
N ASP A 76 -1.57 -15.12 -2.86
CA ASP A 76 -0.58 -14.19 -2.32
C ASP A 76 0.17 -13.50 -3.47
N VAL A 77 0.31 -12.18 -3.36
CA VAL A 77 1.03 -11.36 -4.35
C VAL A 77 2.02 -10.45 -3.64
N GLU A 78 3.16 -10.22 -4.28
CA GLU A 78 4.13 -9.25 -3.83
C GLU A 78 3.80 -7.87 -4.41
N ILE A 79 3.66 -6.87 -3.55
CA ILE A 79 3.40 -5.48 -3.91
C ILE A 79 4.53 -4.62 -3.39
N ASP A 80 5.12 -3.81 -4.27
CA ASP A 80 6.13 -2.84 -3.88
C ASP A 80 5.47 -1.57 -3.35
N MET A 81 5.83 -1.19 -2.11
CA MET A 81 5.34 0.00 -1.41
C MET A 81 6.43 1.07 -1.28
N SER A 82 7.60 0.89 -1.92
CA SER A 82 8.73 1.81 -1.86
C SER A 82 8.36 3.24 -2.30
N PHE A 83 7.42 3.38 -3.23
CA PHE A 83 6.94 4.66 -3.77
C PHE A 83 6.31 5.60 -2.72
N ILE A 84 5.80 5.07 -1.60
CA ILE A 84 5.19 5.89 -0.53
C ILE A 84 6.28 6.55 0.34
N SER A 85 7.41 5.87 0.55
CA SER A 85 8.52 6.36 1.38
C SER A 85 9.35 7.45 0.70
N GLU A 86 9.27 7.60 -0.63
CA GLU A 86 10.07 8.59 -1.36
C GLU A 86 9.57 10.04 -1.17
N LYS A 87 8.35 10.24 -0.65
CA LYS A 87 7.72 11.56 -0.54
C LYS A 87 8.23 12.42 0.63
N ASP A 88 9.00 11.86 1.56
CA ASP A 88 9.28 12.53 2.84
C ASP A 88 10.39 13.61 2.84
N VAL A 89 11.10 13.89 1.74
CA VAL A 89 12.26 14.82 1.80
C VAL A 89 12.25 15.97 0.78
N SER A 90 11.50 15.89 -0.31
CA SER A 90 11.65 16.85 -1.41
C SER A 90 10.80 18.12 -1.27
N ASP A 91 9.64 18.06 -0.59
CA ASP A 91 8.67 19.18 -0.58
C ASP A 91 8.69 20.06 0.68
N ILE A 92 9.62 19.81 1.60
CA ILE A 92 9.80 20.74 2.72
C ILE A 92 10.48 22.01 2.18
N PRO A 93 9.83 23.20 2.24
CA PRO A 93 10.47 24.42 1.81
C PRO A 93 11.79 24.60 2.58
N ILE A 94 12.84 25.04 1.90
CA ILE A 94 14.19 25.19 2.47
C ILE A 94 14.14 25.99 3.80
N SER A 95 13.21 26.93 3.93
CA SER A 95 12.97 27.71 5.14
C SER A 95 12.56 26.89 6.37
N ALA A 96 11.79 25.81 6.19
CA ALA A 96 11.36 24.91 7.26
C ALA A 96 12.47 23.91 7.66
N LYS A 97 13.31 23.47 6.70
CA LYS A 97 14.52 22.67 7.02
C LYS A 97 15.51 23.44 7.90
N ILE A 98 15.73 24.73 7.62
CA ILE A 98 16.64 25.58 8.42
C ILE A 98 16.16 25.75 9.87
N HIS A 99 14.85 25.81 10.11
CA HIS A 99 14.31 25.95 11.47
C HIS A 99 14.43 24.65 12.28
N ALA A 100 14.18 23.49 11.66
CA ALA A 100 14.30 22.19 12.32
C ALA A 100 15.76 21.88 12.73
N ASP A 101 16.72 22.13 11.84
CA ASP A 101 18.16 21.94 12.13
C ASP A 101 18.65 22.84 13.28
N ARG A 102 18.08 24.04 13.42
CA ARG A 102 18.42 24.96 14.51
C ARG A 102 17.91 24.46 15.86
N MET A 103 16.74 23.83 15.91
CA MET A 103 16.22 23.23 17.14
C MET A 103 16.99 21.97 17.56
N ILE A 104 17.35 21.10 16.61
CA ILE A 104 18.09 19.85 16.88
C ILE A 104 19.51 20.15 17.42
N ARG A 105 20.16 21.22 16.93
CA ARG A 105 21.46 21.65 17.48
C ARG A 105 21.36 22.24 18.89
N GLN A 106 20.29 22.98 19.20
CA GLN A 106 20.12 23.60 20.52
C GLN A 106 19.79 22.59 21.62
N THR A 107 19.17 21.45 21.32
CA THR A 107 18.92 20.38 22.29
C THR A 107 20.14 19.49 22.53
N SER A 108 21.15 19.45 21.65
CA SER A 108 22.39 18.70 21.88
C SER A 108 23.38 19.40 22.82
N GLU A 109 23.31 20.72 22.99
CA GLU A 109 24.20 21.48 23.89
C GLU A 109 23.74 21.44 25.36
N ALA A 110 22.52 20.95 25.64
CA ALA A 110 21.96 20.89 27.00
C ALA A 110 22.23 19.57 27.74
N VAL A 111 22.84 18.55 27.11
CA VAL A 111 23.00 17.20 27.70
C VAL A 111 24.46 16.84 28.05
N VAL A 112 25.45 17.70 27.76
CA VAL A 112 26.88 17.45 28.06
C VAL A 112 27.40 18.35 29.20
N GLY A 113 26.53 18.69 30.15
CA GLY A 113 26.87 19.55 31.27
C GLY A 113 26.14 19.20 32.56
N CYS A 114 26.28 17.95 33.01
CA CYS A 114 26.06 17.56 34.41
C CYS A 114 27.24 16.70 34.87
#